data_AF-A0A7V3UVU7-F1
#
_entry.id   AF-A0A7V3UVU7-F1
#
_cell.length_a   1.000
_cell.length_b   1.000
_cell.length_c   1.000
_cell.angle_alpha   90.00
_cell.angle_beta   90.00
_cell.angle_gamma   90.00
#
_symmetry.space_group_name_H-M   'P 1'
#
loop_
_entity.id
_entity.type
_entity.pdbx_description
1 polymer ?
#
loop_
_entity_poly.entity_id
_entity_poly.type
_entity_poly.pdbx_seq_one_letter_code
_entity_poly.pdbx_strand_id
1 'polypeptide(L)'
;MGVDGWREGRVGGGPRKNLIGPVNYGNYKYEVYDKETGKLIFSKGYSTLFAEWLTTPEAKKVKKAFHETIVFPFPKKEVVLKIYARDKKNVFQQVFEYEIDPADPFIKKDKPYKYNSIKFLYNGDPSSKVDIVVIPEGYTRDEMDKFKKDLEKFANSLFGSSPYRENKDKFNIWAVEVPSEESGTDIPRKNIWKNTIVNTSFYTFDTERYLMTEDNKTLRDLAGNVPYDLIYIMVNTSKYGGGAIYNHYSVCASDNENLEYLIVHEFGHGFAGLGDEYYTSQVSYEEFYKTDVEPWEPNLTTLVNFDLKWKNLLDKDTPIPTPPTDEYKNKVGVFEGGGYVPKGVYRPMFDCTMKSRTVDNFCVVCKQAIQKMINYYCEK
;
A
#
# COMPACT_ATOMS: atom_id res chain seq x y z
N MET A 1 7.12 19.76 -5.55
CA MET A 1 6.38 18.81 -6.39
C MET A 1 6.26 19.40 -7.79
N GLY A 2 6.38 18.59 -8.83
CA GLY A 2 6.26 19.02 -10.22
C GLY A 2 5.64 17.91 -11.07
N VAL A 3 5.08 18.28 -12.22
CA VAL A 3 4.47 17.32 -13.16
C VAL A 3 5.55 16.79 -14.10
N ASP A 4 5.66 15.47 -14.17
CA ASP A 4 6.54 14.77 -15.11
C ASP A 4 5.83 14.56 -16.46
N GLY A 5 4.56 14.15 -16.41
CA GLY A 5 3.70 14.06 -17.59
C GLY A 5 2.34 13.45 -17.27
N TRP A 6 1.45 13.51 -18.26
CA TRP A 6 0.11 12.94 -18.21
C TRP A 6 -0.02 11.80 -19.21
N ARG A 7 -0.74 10.74 -18.83
CA ARG A 7 -1.04 9.61 -19.72
C ARG A 7 -2.50 9.18 -19.56
N GLU A 8 -3.16 8.93 -20.67
CA GLU A 8 -4.48 8.27 -20.69
C GLU A 8 -4.28 6.75 -20.53
N GLY A 9 -4.86 6.18 -19.47
CA GLY A 9 -4.80 4.74 -19.21
C GLY A 9 -5.57 3.93 -20.26
N ARG A 10 -5.07 2.75 -20.63
CA ARG A 10 -5.71 1.86 -21.62
C ARG A 10 -6.97 1.18 -21.08
N VAL A 11 -6.98 0.91 -19.79
CA VAL A 11 -7.98 0.12 -19.07
C VAL A 11 -8.20 0.78 -17.71
N GLY A 12 -9.45 0.88 -17.28
CA GLY A 12 -9.81 1.50 -16.00
C GLY A 12 -10.04 0.45 -14.93
N GLY A 13 -9.21 0.45 -13.88
CA GLY A 13 -9.58 -0.03 -12.55
C GLY A 13 -10.34 1.04 -11.77
N GLY A 14 -10.60 0.80 -10.49
CA GLY A 14 -11.24 1.77 -9.60
C GLY A 14 -12.76 1.67 -9.53
N PRO A 15 -13.34 2.08 -8.39
CA PRO A 15 -14.79 2.18 -8.26
C PRO A 15 -15.31 3.28 -9.20
N ARG A 16 -16.43 3.01 -9.88
CA ARG A 16 -17.07 4.00 -10.78
C ARG A 16 -18.14 4.86 -10.10
N LYS A 17 -18.52 4.51 -8.87
CA LYS A 17 -19.58 5.18 -8.12
C LYS A 17 -19.07 5.85 -6.85
N ASN A 18 -18.25 5.13 -6.08
CA ASN A 18 -17.61 5.66 -4.88
C ASN A 18 -16.35 6.44 -5.27
N LEU A 19 -16.54 7.61 -5.90
CA LEU A 19 -15.43 8.43 -6.41
C LEU A 19 -14.74 9.24 -5.31
N ILE A 20 -15.39 9.41 -4.16
CA ILE A 20 -14.85 10.10 -3.00
C ILE A 20 -14.40 9.04 -2.00
N GLY A 21 -13.10 8.99 -1.71
CA GLY A 21 -12.53 8.08 -0.72
C GLY A 21 -13.24 8.17 0.65
N PRO A 22 -13.52 7.05 1.32
CA PRO A 22 -14.35 6.98 2.54
C PRO A 22 -13.56 7.25 3.82
N VAL A 23 -12.25 7.47 3.66
CA VAL A 23 -11.27 7.62 4.72
C VAL A 23 -10.25 8.66 4.28
N ASN A 24 -9.69 9.36 5.26
CA ASN A 24 -8.59 10.30 5.07
C ASN A 24 -7.24 9.63 5.39
N TYR A 25 -7.01 8.40 4.93
CA TYR A 25 -5.75 7.70 5.19
C TYR A 25 -4.62 8.21 4.27
N GLY A 26 -3.37 7.95 4.67
CA GLY A 26 -2.17 8.31 3.94
C GLY A 26 -1.52 9.63 4.36
N ASN A 27 -0.24 9.76 4.01
CA ASN A 27 0.55 10.98 4.18
C ASN A 27 0.15 12.08 3.19
N TYR A 28 -0.44 11.69 2.07
CA TYR A 28 -0.95 12.56 1.04
C TYR A 28 -2.39 12.24 0.68
N LYS A 29 -3.07 13.21 0.08
CA LYS A 29 -4.38 13.05 -0.55
C LYS A 29 -4.38 13.86 -1.82
N TYR A 30 -5.07 13.38 -2.85
CA TYR A 30 -5.39 14.21 -4.00
C TYR A 30 -6.88 14.25 -4.24
N GLU A 31 -7.32 15.40 -4.74
CA GLU A 31 -8.71 15.75 -5.01
C GLU A 31 -8.80 16.33 -6.42
N VAL A 32 -9.82 15.92 -7.15
CA VAL A 32 -10.11 16.41 -8.51
C VAL A 32 -11.44 17.13 -8.46
N TYR A 33 -11.43 18.37 -8.92
CA TYR A 33 -12.60 19.25 -8.96
C TYR A 33 -13.00 19.51 -10.40
N ASP A 34 -14.30 19.49 -10.67
CA ASP A 34 -14.84 20.02 -11.92
C ASP A 34 -14.57 21.53 -11.96
N LYS A 35 -13.89 22.01 -13.00
CA LYS A 35 -13.41 23.41 -13.06
C LYS A 35 -14.55 24.42 -13.20
N GLU A 36 -15.59 24.06 -13.94
CA GLU A 36 -16.75 24.93 -14.20
C GLU A 36 -17.59 25.16 -12.94
N THR A 37 -17.86 24.08 -12.19
CA THR A 37 -18.76 24.10 -11.03
C THR A 37 -18.04 24.21 -9.68
N GLY A 38 -16.73 23.96 -9.63
CA GLY A 38 -15.96 23.88 -8.39
C GLY A 38 -16.29 22.66 -7.53
N LYS A 39 -17.05 21.69 -8.05
CA LYS A 39 -17.50 20.51 -7.30
C LYS A 39 -16.38 19.47 -7.20
N LEU A 40 -16.16 18.92 -6.00
CA LEU A 40 -15.31 17.74 -5.81
C LEU A 40 -15.94 16.53 -6.52
N ILE A 41 -15.20 15.92 -7.44
CA ILE A 41 -15.67 14.77 -8.24
C ILE A 41 -14.86 13.50 -8.01
N PHE A 42 -13.65 13.60 -7.47
CA PHE A 42 -12.85 12.44 -7.09
C PHE A 42 -11.89 12.78 -5.94
N SER A 43 -11.65 11.84 -5.02
CA SER A 43 -10.59 11.97 -4.03
C SER A 43 -10.01 10.63 -3.59
N LYS A 44 -8.70 10.56 -3.37
CA LYS A 44 -8.04 9.36 -2.85
C LYS A 44 -6.83 9.73 -1.98
N GLY A 45 -6.71 9.05 -0.84
CA GLY A 45 -5.55 9.12 0.04
C GLY A 45 -4.45 8.16 -0.40
N TYR A 46 -3.18 8.49 -0.18
CA TYR A 46 -2.05 7.64 -0.52
C TYR A 46 -0.81 8.01 0.31
N SER A 47 0.17 7.11 0.32
CA SER A 47 1.52 7.35 0.83
C SER A 47 2.54 7.04 -0.27
N THR A 48 3.81 7.34 0.00
CA THR A 48 4.89 7.28 -1.01
C THR A 48 6.18 6.86 -0.35
N LEU A 49 7.09 6.26 -1.10
CA LEU A 49 8.45 5.98 -0.64
C LEU A 49 9.20 7.28 -0.26
N PHE A 50 8.89 8.40 -0.91
CA PHE A 50 9.44 9.72 -0.56
C PHE A 50 9.08 10.17 0.87
N ALA A 51 7.83 9.99 1.29
CA ALA A 51 7.38 10.32 2.65
C ALA A 51 8.17 9.57 3.72
N GLU A 52 8.49 8.30 3.49
CA GLU A 52 9.34 7.53 4.39
C GLU A 52 10.79 8.02 4.33
N TRP A 53 11.33 8.26 3.14
CA TRP A 53 12.68 8.80 2.97
C TRP A 53 12.89 10.10 3.76
N LEU A 54 11.89 11.00 3.80
CA LEU A 54 11.93 12.25 4.56
C LEU A 54 12.18 12.05 6.08
N THR A 55 11.89 10.87 6.61
CA THR A 55 12.09 10.54 8.03
C THR A 55 13.48 9.93 8.31
N THR A 56 14.30 9.75 7.29
CA THR A 56 15.64 9.16 7.41
C THR A 56 16.72 10.22 7.73
N PRO A 57 17.86 9.82 8.31
CA PRO A 57 19.00 10.73 8.50
C PRO A 57 19.59 11.27 7.19
N GLU A 58 19.40 10.57 6.07
CA GLU A 58 19.90 11.00 4.76
C GLU A 58 19.17 12.25 4.26
N ALA A 59 17.84 12.33 4.47
CA ALA A 59 17.03 13.47 4.05
C ALA A 59 17.44 14.81 4.71
N LYS A 60 18.14 14.75 5.85
CA LYS A 60 18.73 15.94 6.50
C LYS A 60 20.00 16.44 5.80
N LYS A 61 20.61 15.62 4.94
CA LYS A 61 21.94 15.86 4.34
C LYS A 61 21.88 16.14 2.85
N VAL A 62 20.95 15.53 2.13
CA VAL A 62 20.87 15.62 0.66
C VAL A 62 19.45 15.97 0.20
N LYS A 63 19.35 16.47 -1.03
CA LYS A 63 18.08 16.66 -1.72
C LYS A 63 17.93 15.55 -2.76
N LYS A 64 16.86 14.75 -2.66
CA LYS A 64 16.46 13.74 -3.66
C LYS A 64 15.10 14.10 -4.25
N ALA A 65 14.84 13.58 -5.45
CA ALA A 65 13.52 13.54 -6.06
C ALA A 65 13.13 12.08 -6.27
N PHE A 66 11.84 11.78 -6.14
CA PHE A 66 11.25 10.46 -6.35
C PHE A 66 10.14 10.58 -7.38
N HIS A 67 10.01 9.58 -8.25
CA HIS A 67 8.89 9.49 -9.16
C HIS A 67 7.68 8.90 -8.44
N GLU A 68 6.52 9.51 -8.67
CA GLU A 68 5.24 9.09 -8.10
C GLU A 68 4.18 9.14 -9.19
N THR A 69 3.16 8.30 -9.02
CA THR A 69 2.03 8.23 -9.94
C THR A 69 0.74 8.17 -9.15
N ILE A 70 -0.19 9.08 -9.47
CA ILE A 70 -1.58 9.02 -9.04
C ILE A 70 -2.46 8.65 -10.23
N VAL A 71 -3.59 8.00 -9.97
CA VAL A 71 -4.50 7.51 -11.03
C VAL A 71 -5.94 7.86 -10.62
N PHE A 72 -6.66 8.53 -11.51
CA PHE A 72 -8.07 8.87 -11.33
C PHE A 72 -8.83 8.71 -12.66
N PRO A 73 -10.18 8.63 -12.63
CA PRO A 73 -10.97 8.52 -13.85
C PRO A 73 -10.68 9.64 -14.84
N PHE A 74 -10.52 9.29 -16.12
CA PHE A 74 -10.26 10.28 -17.16
C PHE A 74 -11.41 11.29 -17.27
N PRO A 75 -11.15 12.60 -17.11
CA PRO A 75 -12.20 13.60 -17.04
C PRO A 75 -12.79 13.90 -18.42
N LYS A 76 -14.08 14.27 -18.47
CA LYS A 76 -14.78 14.65 -19.71
C LYS A 76 -14.72 16.15 -20.02
N LYS A 77 -14.38 16.95 -19.02
CA LYS A 77 -14.28 18.42 -19.04
C LYS A 77 -13.00 18.82 -18.32
N GLU A 78 -12.62 20.09 -18.40
CA GLU A 78 -11.51 20.63 -17.62
C GLU A 78 -11.70 20.40 -16.12
N VAL A 79 -10.62 20.04 -15.43
CA VAL A 79 -10.62 19.80 -13.99
C VAL A 79 -9.45 20.49 -13.32
N VAL A 80 -9.56 20.70 -12.00
CA VAL A 80 -8.47 21.15 -11.15
C VAL A 80 -8.06 20.01 -10.24
N LEU A 81 -6.82 19.55 -10.38
CA LEU A 81 -6.18 18.62 -9.46
C LEU A 81 -5.57 19.41 -8.30
N LYS A 82 -5.85 18.99 -7.07
CA LYS A 82 -5.20 19.47 -5.85
C LYS A 82 -4.55 18.32 -5.12
N ILE A 83 -3.30 18.50 -4.69
CA ILE A 83 -2.60 17.52 -3.85
C ILE A 83 -2.31 18.16 -2.50
N TYR A 84 -2.54 17.39 -1.45
CA TYR A 84 -2.37 17.77 -0.07
C TYR A 84 -1.35 16.85 0.59
N ALA A 85 -0.50 17.42 1.43
CA ALA A 85 0.41 16.69 2.30
C ALA A 85 0.05 16.94 3.75
N ARG A 86 0.25 15.95 4.62
CA ARG A 86 0.12 16.15 6.06
C ARG A 86 1.27 17.00 6.59
N ASP A 87 0.93 18.00 7.39
CA ASP A 87 1.90 18.72 8.18
C ASP A 87 2.32 17.93 9.45
N LYS A 88 3.16 18.55 10.29
CA LYS A 88 3.68 17.94 11.52
C LYS A 88 2.61 17.60 12.56
N LYS A 89 1.37 18.09 12.41
CA LYS A 89 0.22 17.82 13.28
C LYS A 89 -0.78 16.86 12.63
N ASN A 90 -0.38 16.17 11.56
CA ASN A 90 -1.25 15.35 10.73
C ASN A 90 -2.47 16.13 10.20
N VAL A 91 -2.32 17.39 9.79
CA VAL A 91 -3.37 18.13 9.09
C VAL A 91 -3.01 18.27 7.62
N PHE A 92 -3.96 17.99 6.72
CA PHE A 92 -3.73 18.15 5.28
C PHE A 92 -3.60 19.63 4.90
N GLN A 93 -2.48 19.97 4.27
CA GLN A 93 -2.20 21.27 3.67
C GLN A 93 -2.07 21.12 2.17
N GLN A 94 -2.68 22.01 1.39
CA GLN A 94 -2.52 22.01 -0.06
C GLN A 94 -1.07 22.34 -0.41
N VAL A 95 -0.42 21.47 -1.17
CA VAL A 95 1.00 21.62 -1.57
C VAL A 95 1.18 21.74 -3.08
N PHE A 96 0.13 21.43 -3.85
CA PHE A 96 0.17 21.48 -5.31
C PHE A 96 -1.24 21.66 -5.88
N GLU A 97 -1.33 22.39 -6.99
CA GLU A 97 -2.54 22.60 -7.75
C GLU A 97 -2.19 22.64 -9.24
N TYR A 98 -3.03 22.04 -10.09
CA TYR A 98 -2.82 21.99 -11.52
C TYR A 98 -4.15 21.87 -12.27
N GLU A 99 -4.34 22.71 -13.29
CA GLU A 99 -5.49 22.61 -14.19
C GLU A 99 -5.19 21.62 -15.32
N ILE A 100 -6.15 20.74 -15.61
CA ILE A 100 -6.02 19.70 -16.63
C ILE A 100 -7.13 19.91 -17.64
N ASP A 101 -6.75 20.18 -18.89
CA ASP A 101 -7.64 20.10 -20.04
C ASP A 101 -7.55 18.68 -20.64
N PRO A 102 -8.63 17.86 -20.62
CA PRO A 102 -8.61 16.53 -21.23
C PRO A 102 -8.36 16.55 -22.76
N ALA A 103 -8.48 17.70 -23.42
CA ALA A 103 -8.15 17.87 -24.82
C ALA A 103 -6.68 18.21 -25.09
N ASP A 104 -5.86 18.41 -24.04
CA ASP A 104 -4.44 18.76 -24.18
C ASP A 104 -3.69 17.71 -25.04
N PRO A 105 -3.06 18.11 -26.17
CA PRO A 105 -2.34 17.19 -27.05
C PRO A 105 -1.09 16.58 -26.42
N PHE A 106 -0.61 17.10 -25.28
CA PHE A 106 0.53 16.56 -24.53
C PHE A 106 0.13 15.47 -23.52
N ILE A 107 -1.18 15.19 -23.36
CA ILE A 107 -1.62 13.98 -22.67
C ILE A 107 -1.27 12.79 -23.55
N LYS A 108 -0.33 11.98 -23.07
CA LYS A 108 0.16 10.79 -23.77
C LYS A 108 -0.94 9.77 -23.96
N LYS A 109 -1.25 9.50 -25.22
CA LYS A 109 -2.14 8.41 -25.67
C LYS A 109 -1.37 7.22 -26.23
N ASP A 110 -0.04 7.37 -26.32
CA ASP A 110 0.82 6.26 -26.66
C ASP A 110 0.68 5.16 -25.61
N LYS A 111 0.88 3.97 -26.13
CA LYS A 111 0.39 2.74 -25.58
C LYS A 111 1.66 2.06 -25.05
N PRO A 112 1.91 1.98 -23.72
CA PRO A 112 3.14 1.38 -23.17
C PRO A 112 3.31 -0.07 -23.65
N TYR A 113 4.51 -0.66 -23.55
CA TYR A 113 4.75 -2.02 -24.05
C TYR A 113 3.64 -2.99 -23.63
N LYS A 114 3.07 -3.68 -24.62
CA LYS A 114 2.00 -4.65 -24.39
C LYS A 114 2.64 -5.98 -24.02
N TYR A 115 2.44 -6.39 -22.77
CA TYR A 115 2.80 -7.72 -22.31
C TYR A 115 1.58 -8.63 -22.31
N ASN A 116 1.83 -9.94 -22.31
CA ASN A 116 0.78 -10.88 -22.03
C ASN A 116 0.33 -10.69 -20.58
N SER A 117 -0.96 -10.90 -20.33
CA SER A 117 -1.51 -10.78 -19.00
C SER A 117 -2.41 -11.96 -18.69
N ILE A 118 -2.29 -12.47 -17.47
CA ILE A 118 -3.07 -13.59 -16.97
C ILE A 118 -4.22 -13.03 -16.14
N LYS A 119 -5.45 -13.48 -16.44
CA LYS A 119 -6.60 -13.36 -15.54
C LYS A 119 -6.56 -14.52 -14.56
N PHE A 120 -5.74 -14.42 -13.53
CA PHE A 120 -5.48 -15.54 -12.61
C PHE A 120 -6.73 -15.87 -11.77
N LEU A 121 -7.40 -14.83 -11.25
CA LEU A 121 -8.70 -14.94 -10.59
C LEU A 121 -9.61 -13.83 -11.15
N TYR A 122 -10.79 -14.20 -11.65
CA TYR A 122 -11.73 -13.24 -12.21
C TYR A 122 -13.15 -13.50 -11.72
N ASN A 123 -13.62 -12.68 -10.79
CA ASN A 123 -14.93 -12.80 -10.15
C ASN A 123 -15.94 -11.75 -10.63
N GLY A 124 -15.57 -10.88 -11.57
CA GLY A 124 -16.49 -9.95 -12.22
C GLY A 124 -15.83 -8.68 -12.75
N ASP A 125 -16.68 -7.73 -13.17
CA ASP A 125 -16.25 -6.47 -13.75
C ASP A 125 -15.38 -5.64 -12.78
N PRO A 126 -14.20 -5.15 -13.21
CA PRO A 126 -13.29 -4.34 -12.39
C PRO A 126 -13.90 -3.11 -11.73
N SER A 127 -15.00 -2.58 -12.27
CA SER A 127 -15.71 -1.45 -11.63
C SER A 127 -16.45 -1.79 -10.34
N SER A 128 -16.47 -3.07 -9.95
CA SER A 128 -17.21 -3.61 -8.81
C SER A 128 -16.43 -4.67 -8.01
N LYS A 129 -15.12 -4.74 -8.21
CA LYS A 129 -14.19 -5.66 -7.56
C LYS A 129 -12.98 -4.87 -7.07
N VAL A 130 -12.21 -5.49 -6.17
CA VAL A 130 -10.85 -5.06 -5.89
C VAL A 130 -9.94 -5.76 -6.90
N ASP A 131 -9.31 -4.99 -7.79
CA ASP A 131 -8.39 -5.53 -8.79
C ASP A 131 -6.94 -5.42 -8.30
N ILE A 132 -6.31 -6.57 -8.06
CA ILE A 132 -4.89 -6.66 -7.72
C ILE A 132 -4.12 -7.04 -8.98
N VAL A 133 -3.11 -6.26 -9.37
CA VAL A 133 -2.13 -6.68 -10.37
C VAL A 133 -0.86 -7.16 -9.69
N VAL A 134 -0.45 -8.38 -10.02
CA VAL A 134 0.81 -8.97 -9.57
C VAL A 134 1.88 -8.82 -10.66
N ILE A 135 3.00 -8.19 -10.30
CA ILE A 135 4.14 -7.98 -11.18
C ILE A 135 5.27 -8.94 -10.78
N PRO A 136 5.75 -9.82 -11.68
CA PRO A 136 6.93 -10.63 -11.43
C PRO A 136 8.18 -9.73 -11.47
N GLU A 137 9.06 -9.92 -10.51
CA GLU A 137 10.37 -9.27 -10.44
C GLU A 137 11.46 -10.31 -10.22
N GLY A 138 12.54 -10.25 -11.01
CA GLY A 138 13.63 -11.21 -10.91
C GLY A 138 13.31 -12.62 -11.40
N TYR A 139 12.20 -12.80 -12.13
CA TYR A 139 11.90 -14.07 -12.79
C TYR A 139 12.32 -13.97 -14.25
N THR A 140 13.25 -14.82 -14.69
CA THR A 140 13.65 -14.91 -16.09
C THR A 140 12.58 -15.58 -16.94
N ARG A 141 12.77 -15.58 -18.27
CA ARG A 141 11.85 -16.25 -19.22
C ARG A 141 11.63 -17.72 -18.87
N ASP A 142 12.69 -18.43 -18.46
CA ASP A 142 12.63 -19.86 -18.11
C ASP A 142 12.00 -20.11 -16.73
N GLU A 143 11.80 -19.06 -15.94
CA GLU A 143 11.19 -19.10 -14.60
C GLU A 143 9.73 -18.64 -14.60
N MET A 144 9.13 -18.33 -15.75
CA MET A 144 7.72 -17.88 -15.82
C MET A 144 6.72 -18.95 -15.33
N ASP A 145 7.02 -20.24 -15.52
CA ASP A 145 6.20 -21.32 -14.96
C ASP A 145 6.35 -21.41 -13.43
N LYS A 146 7.51 -21.02 -12.88
CA LYS A 146 7.69 -20.84 -11.43
C LYS A 146 6.84 -19.67 -10.94
N PHE A 147 6.86 -18.52 -11.63
CA PHE A 147 6.03 -17.38 -11.29
C PHE A 147 4.53 -17.74 -11.24
N LYS A 148 4.03 -18.52 -12.21
CA LYS A 148 2.64 -19.01 -12.19
C LYS A 148 2.29 -19.84 -10.95
N LYS A 149 3.22 -20.68 -10.49
CA LYS A 149 3.05 -21.44 -9.23
C LYS A 149 3.11 -20.52 -8.01
N ASP A 150 3.96 -19.50 -8.04
CA ASP A 150 4.04 -18.51 -6.98
C ASP A 150 2.77 -17.63 -6.91
N LEU A 151 2.08 -17.38 -8.04
CA LEU A 151 0.75 -16.77 -8.06
C LEU A 151 -0.31 -17.62 -7.35
N GLU A 152 -0.24 -18.95 -7.47
CA GLU A 152 -1.12 -19.85 -6.72
C GLU A 152 -0.88 -19.72 -5.22
N LYS A 153 0.40 -19.70 -4.79
CA LYS A 153 0.75 -19.45 -3.38
C LYS A 153 0.25 -18.08 -2.94
N PHE A 154 0.45 -17.04 -3.75
CA PHE A 154 -0.04 -15.69 -3.47
C PHE A 154 -1.52 -15.65 -3.16
N ALA A 155 -2.34 -16.21 -4.05
CA ALA A 155 -3.79 -16.24 -3.88
C ALA A 155 -4.21 -17.11 -2.69
N ASN A 156 -3.55 -18.25 -2.48
CA ASN A 156 -3.84 -19.13 -1.34
C ASN A 156 -3.49 -18.48 0.00
N SER A 157 -2.37 -17.77 0.11
CA SER A 157 -2.00 -17.04 1.33
C SER A 157 -2.97 -15.91 1.62
N LEU A 158 -3.29 -15.08 0.61
CA LEU A 158 -4.20 -13.96 0.77
C LEU A 158 -5.59 -14.43 1.19
N PHE A 159 -6.21 -15.33 0.41
CA PHE A 159 -7.56 -15.84 0.68
C PHE A 159 -7.59 -16.96 1.73
N GLY A 160 -6.43 -17.34 2.27
CA GLY A 160 -6.31 -18.17 3.47
C GLY A 160 -6.55 -17.38 4.75
N SER A 161 -6.50 -16.03 4.68
CA SER A 161 -6.63 -15.14 5.83
C SER A 161 -7.95 -14.35 5.84
N SER A 162 -8.57 -14.21 7.00
CA SER A 162 -9.78 -13.39 7.21
C SER A 162 -9.42 -11.91 7.37
N PRO A 163 -10.14 -10.96 6.75
CA PRO A 163 -11.45 -11.13 6.11
C PRO A 163 -11.40 -11.41 4.60
N TYR A 164 -10.21 -11.58 4.01
CA TYR A 164 -10.08 -11.81 2.56
C TYR A 164 -10.72 -13.11 2.12
N ARG A 165 -10.57 -14.17 2.93
CA ARG A 165 -11.19 -15.48 2.71
C ARG A 165 -12.70 -15.38 2.48
N GLU A 166 -13.40 -14.69 3.37
CA GLU A 166 -14.86 -14.53 3.32
C GLU A 166 -15.30 -13.63 2.16
N ASN A 167 -14.41 -12.80 1.63
CA ASN A 167 -14.67 -11.85 0.56
C ASN A 167 -13.99 -12.24 -0.76
N LYS A 168 -13.54 -13.49 -0.95
CA LYS A 168 -12.77 -13.90 -2.14
C LYS A 168 -13.46 -13.55 -3.46
N ASP A 169 -14.80 -13.63 -3.51
CA ASP A 169 -15.63 -13.28 -4.65
C ASP A 169 -15.62 -11.78 -5.01
N LYS A 170 -15.10 -10.93 -4.12
CA LYS A 170 -14.96 -9.47 -4.31
C LYS A 170 -13.66 -9.06 -4.97
N PHE A 171 -12.72 -9.99 -5.19
CA PHE A 171 -11.41 -9.69 -5.74
C PHE A 171 -11.23 -10.25 -7.14
N ASN A 172 -10.46 -9.55 -7.95
CA ASN A 172 -9.81 -10.06 -9.15
C ASN A 172 -8.30 -10.06 -8.91
N ILE A 173 -7.61 -11.07 -9.44
CA ILE A 173 -6.14 -11.12 -9.51
C ILE A 173 -5.72 -11.20 -10.96
N TRP A 174 -4.96 -10.20 -11.38
CA TRP A 174 -4.30 -10.12 -12.66
C TRP A 174 -2.80 -10.33 -12.46
N ALA A 175 -2.13 -10.84 -13.48
CA ALA A 175 -0.67 -10.84 -13.53
C ALA A 175 -0.17 -10.39 -14.89
N VAL A 176 0.98 -9.72 -14.93
CA VAL A 176 1.65 -9.33 -16.17
C VAL A 176 2.81 -10.28 -16.41
N GLU A 177 2.78 -11.05 -17.50
CA GLU A 177 3.84 -12.00 -17.85
C GLU A 177 5.01 -11.24 -18.49
N VAL A 178 5.83 -10.63 -17.64
CA VAL A 178 7.02 -9.89 -18.04
C VAL A 178 8.28 -10.52 -17.42
N PRO A 179 9.23 -11.03 -18.23
CA PRO A 179 10.46 -11.58 -17.68
C PRO A 179 11.47 -10.49 -17.35
N SER A 180 12.29 -10.75 -16.33
CA SER A 180 13.56 -10.06 -16.07
C SER A 180 14.70 -10.68 -16.90
N GLU A 181 15.77 -9.93 -17.13
CA GLU A 181 16.97 -10.46 -17.81
C GLU A 181 17.77 -11.37 -16.88
N GLU A 182 17.80 -11.07 -15.58
CA GLU A 182 18.44 -11.90 -14.57
C GLU A 182 17.48 -12.39 -13.48
N SER A 183 17.83 -13.54 -12.90
CA SER A 183 17.14 -14.09 -11.73
C SER A 183 17.61 -13.40 -10.45
N GLY A 184 16.68 -13.04 -9.56
CA GLY A 184 16.97 -12.40 -8.26
C GLY A 184 16.68 -10.91 -8.22
N THR A 185 17.46 -10.16 -7.42
CA THR A 185 17.31 -8.72 -7.18
C THR A 185 18.61 -8.16 -6.58
N ASP A 186 18.75 -6.85 -6.52
CA ASP A 186 19.94 -6.18 -5.99
C ASP A 186 20.13 -6.41 -4.48
N ILE A 187 21.39 -6.64 -4.09
CA ILE A 187 21.83 -6.68 -2.69
C ILE A 187 23.11 -5.82 -2.56
N PRO A 188 22.98 -4.48 -2.47
CA PRO A 188 24.11 -3.56 -2.57
C PRO A 188 25.22 -3.79 -1.55
N ARG A 189 24.89 -4.08 -0.28
CA ARG A 189 25.89 -4.39 0.78
C ARG A 189 26.67 -5.69 0.53
N LYS A 190 26.24 -6.53 -0.42
CA LYS A 190 26.97 -7.71 -0.91
C LYS A 190 27.58 -7.51 -2.30
N ASN A 191 27.51 -6.30 -2.86
CA ASN A 191 27.93 -5.97 -4.21
C ASN A 191 27.26 -6.86 -5.28
N ILE A 192 25.97 -7.16 -5.10
CA ILE A 192 25.16 -7.90 -6.07
C ILE A 192 24.24 -6.91 -6.75
N TRP A 193 24.34 -6.83 -8.08
CA TRP A 193 23.52 -5.99 -8.95
C TRP A 193 22.98 -6.87 -10.07
N LYS A 194 21.67 -6.79 -10.34
CA LYS A 194 20.90 -7.65 -11.23
C LYS A 194 20.07 -6.79 -12.17
N ASN A 195 20.13 -7.12 -13.46
CA ASN A 195 19.29 -6.49 -14.46
C ASN A 195 17.87 -7.09 -14.40
N THR A 196 17.00 -6.47 -13.62
CA THR A 196 15.62 -6.93 -13.40
C THR A 196 14.61 -5.92 -13.90
N ILE A 197 13.37 -6.37 -14.12
CA ILE A 197 12.39 -5.59 -14.87
C ILE A 197 11.91 -4.36 -14.11
N VAL A 198 11.79 -4.42 -12.78
CA VAL A 198 11.38 -3.28 -11.95
C VAL A 198 12.45 -2.84 -10.96
N ASN A 199 13.70 -3.28 -11.12
CA ASN A 199 14.85 -2.78 -10.38
C ASN A 199 14.64 -2.75 -8.85
N THR A 200 14.11 -3.83 -8.25
CA THR A 200 14.01 -3.88 -6.79
C THR A 200 15.40 -4.01 -6.16
N SER A 201 15.55 -3.48 -4.95
CA SER A 201 16.79 -3.57 -4.17
C SER A 201 16.49 -3.75 -2.68
N PHE A 202 17.24 -4.66 -2.05
CA PHE A 202 17.40 -4.67 -0.59
C PHE A 202 18.15 -3.42 -0.13
N TYR A 203 18.18 -3.17 1.19
CA TYR A 203 18.86 -2.02 1.79
C TYR A 203 18.26 -0.67 1.38
N THR A 204 16.96 -0.64 1.06
CA THR A 204 16.25 0.64 0.92
C THR A 204 16.37 1.41 2.23
N PHE A 205 16.82 2.67 2.14
CA PHE A 205 17.14 3.53 3.29
C PHE A 205 18.10 2.89 4.31
N ASP A 206 19.05 2.10 3.80
CA ASP A 206 20.06 1.38 4.58
C ASP A 206 19.52 0.34 5.57
N THR A 207 18.27 -0.11 5.36
CA THR A 207 17.65 -1.16 6.18
C THR A 207 17.75 -2.51 5.46
N GLU A 208 18.51 -3.45 6.01
CA GLU A 208 18.88 -4.71 5.32
C GLU A 208 17.71 -5.46 4.66
N ARG A 209 16.59 -5.56 5.37
CA ARG A 209 15.43 -6.37 4.94
C ARG A 209 14.42 -5.55 4.14
N TYR A 210 14.64 -4.23 4.01
CA TYR A 210 13.72 -3.37 3.29
C TYR A 210 13.98 -3.47 1.79
N LEU A 211 13.05 -4.13 1.11
CA LEU A 211 13.11 -4.49 -0.30
C LEU A 211 12.04 -3.67 -1.04
N MET A 212 12.46 -2.69 -1.83
CA MET A 212 11.57 -1.77 -2.55
C MET A 212 12.12 -1.48 -3.95
N THR A 213 11.38 -0.73 -4.77
CA THR A 213 11.86 -0.18 -6.04
C THR A 213 11.64 1.34 -6.08
N GLU A 214 12.64 2.08 -6.56
CA GLU A 214 12.47 3.51 -6.88
C GLU A 214 12.00 3.71 -8.35
N ASP A 215 11.93 2.64 -9.16
CA ASP A 215 11.53 2.67 -10.58
C ASP A 215 10.01 2.69 -10.77
N ASN A 216 9.40 3.77 -10.28
CA ASN A 216 7.96 3.96 -10.29
C ASN A 216 7.37 3.96 -11.70
N LYS A 217 8.07 4.55 -12.68
CA LYS A 217 7.57 4.68 -14.06
C LYS A 217 7.42 3.31 -14.71
N THR A 218 8.47 2.50 -14.67
CA THR A 218 8.44 1.15 -15.25
C THR A 218 7.35 0.32 -14.58
N LEU A 219 7.29 0.32 -13.25
CA LEU A 219 6.26 -0.39 -12.50
C LEU A 219 4.83 0.01 -12.94
N ARG A 220 4.58 1.30 -13.13
CA ARG A 220 3.26 1.83 -13.51
C ARG A 220 2.91 1.55 -14.96
N ASP A 221 3.88 1.64 -15.87
CA ASP A 221 3.69 1.26 -17.28
C ASP A 221 3.37 -0.25 -17.41
N LEU A 222 4.00 -1.10 -16.59
CA LEU A 222 3.68 -2.54 -16.53
C LEU A 222 2.28 -2.77 -15.96
N ALA A 223 1.97 -2.21 -14.79
CA ALA A 223 0.66 -2.34 -14.14
C ALA A 223 -0.49 -1.87 -15.05
N GLY A 224 -0.26 -0.82 -15.85
CA GLY A 224 -1.22 -0.29 -16.83
C GLY A 224 -1.61 -1.23 -17.98
N ASN A 225 -1.07 -2.46 -18.04
CA ASN A 225 -1.51 -3.49 -18.99
C ASN A 225 -2.87 -4.10 -18.62
N VAL A 226 -3.31 -4.00 -17.36
CA VAL A 226 -4.56 -4.57 -16.84
C VAL A 226 -5.33 -3.55 -15.98
N PRO A 227 -6.64 -3.71 -15.78
CA PRO A 227 -7.36 -2.98 -14.75
C PRO A 227 -6.74 -3.28 -13.38
N TYR A 228 -6.44 -2.26 -12.58
CA TYR A 228 -5.91 -2.45 -11.24
C TYR A 228 -6.30 -1.32 -10.29
N ASP A 229 -6.42 -1.67 -9.02
CA ASP A 229 -6.53 -0.77 -7.88
C ASP A 229 -5.26 -0.78 -7.04
N LEU A 230 -4.64 -1.97 -6.90
CA LEU A 230 -3.47 -2.24 -6.08
C LEU A 230 -2.41 -2.96 -6.92
N ILE A 231 -1.14 -2.64 -6.66
CA ILE A 231 0.01 -3.30 -7.27
C ILE A 231 0.70 -4.15 -6.19
N TYR A 232 0.98 -5.41 -6.51
CA TYR A 232 1.78 -6.31 -5.69
C TYR A 232 2.98 -6.83 -6.50
N ILE A 233 4.19 -6.73 -5.97
CA ILE A 233 5.41 -7.20 -6.63
C ILE A 233 5.87 -8.48 -5.94
N MET A 234 6.05 -9.56 -6.70
CA MET A 234 6.68 -10.78 -6.19
C MET A 234 8.11 -10.83 -6.70
N VAL A 235 9.08 -10.87 -5.78
CA VAL A 235 10.51 -10.86 -6.09
C VAL A 235 11.07 -12.27 -5.94
N ASN A 236 11.66 -12.81 -7.00
CA ASN A 236 12.23 -14.16 -7.06
C ASN A 236 13.49 -14.29 -6.18
N THR A 237 13.31 -14.39 -4.87
CA THR A 237 14.41 -14.53 -3.91
C THR A 237 13.95 -15.22 -2.64
N SER A 238 14.87 -15.95 -2.00
CA SER A 238 14.65 -16.60 -0.70
C SER A 238 15.06 -15.72 0.48
N LYS A 239 15.82 -14.63 0.25
CA LYS A 239 16.21 -13.70 1.32
C LYS A 239 14.96 -13.00 1.85
N TYR A 240 14.76 -13.05 3.17
CA TYR A 240 13.64 -12.36 3.80
C TYR A 240 13.71 -10.85 3.55
N GLY A 241 12.67 -10.33 2.91
CA GLY A 241 12.43 -8.91 2.71
C GLY A 241 11.10 -8.66 2.05
N GLY A 242 10.66 -7.42 2.20
CA GLY A 242 9.40 -6.93 1.70
C GLY A 242 9.22 -5.47 2.10
N GLY A 243 8.05 -4.95 1.78
CA GLY A 243 7.63 -3.62 2.14
C GLY A 243 6.32 -3.28 1.46
N ALA A 244 5.61 -2.31 2.00
CA ALA A 244 4.39 -1.84 1.40
C ALA A 244 4.04 -0.44 1.86
N ILE A 245 3.46 0.31 0.93
CA ILE A 245 3.07 1.69 1.16
C ILE A 245 1.65 1.87 0.65
N TYR A 246 0.79 2.43 1.52
CA TYR A 246 -0.64 2.59 1.27
C TYR A 246 -0.95 3.26 -0.09
N ASN A 247 -1.72 2.57 -0.93
CA ASN A 247 -2.07 2.98 -2.30
C ASN A 247 -0.87 3.28 -3.24
N HIS A 248 0.32 2.80 -2.91
CA HIS A 248 1.52 2.89 -3.75
C HIS A 248 1.81 1.56 -4.44
N TYR A 249 2.39 0.60 -3.71
CA TYR A 249 2.53 -0.81 -4.05
C TYR A 249 2.93 -1.59 -2.79
N SER A 250 2.76 -2.92 -2.85
CA SER A 250 3.31 -3.89 -1.90
C SER A 250 4.33 -4.78 -2.59
N VAL A 251 5.30 -5.32 -1.85
CA VAL A 251 6.35 -6.18 -2.38
C VAL A 251 6.80 -7.23 -1.36
N CYS A 252 7.07 -8.45 -1.83
CA CYS A 252 7.65 -9.49 -0.99
C CYS A 252 8.60 -10.42 -1.74
N ALA A 253 9.50 -11.06 -0.98
CA ALA A 253 10.31 -12.19 -1.44
C ALA A 253 9.45 -13.46 -1.62
N SER A 254 9.42 -14.03 -2.83
CA SER A 254 8.54 -15.14 -3.22
C SER A 254 8.96 -16.51 -2.68
N ASP A 255 10.26 -16.71 -2.40
CA ASP A 255 10.81 -18.02 -2.03
C ASP A 255 11.21 -18.08 -0.56
N ASN A 256 10.77 -17.10 0.22
CA ASN A 256 11.04 -17.09 1.65
C ASN A 256 10.08 -18.02 2.40
N GLU A 257 10.57 -18.68 3.46
CA GLU A 257 9.76 -19.53 4.34
C GLU A 257 8.58 -18.80 5.01
N ASN A 258 8.66 -17.47 5.15
CA ASN A 258 7.62 -16.62 5.72
C ASN A 258 6.71 -15.99 4.64
N LEU A 259 6.69 -16.53 3.42
CA LEU A 259 5.94 -15.99 2.27
C LEU A 259 4.49 -15.65 2.63
N GLU A 260 3.77 -16.59 3.25
CA GLU A 260 2.34 -16.40 3.53
C GLU A 260 2.09 -15.19 4.44
N TYR A 261 2.93 -15.04 5.46
CA TYR A 261 2.90 -13.88 6.36
C TYR A 261 3.23 -12.59 5.61
N LEU A 262 4.32 -12.57 4.83
CA LEU A 262 4.74 -11.39 4.06
C LEU A 262 3.62 -10.93 3.12
N ILE A 263 2.97 -11.84 2.40
CA ILE A 263 1.86 -11.50 1.50
C ILE A 263 0.78 -10.74 2.25
N VAL A 264 0.30 -11.33 3.34
CA VAL A 264 -0.87 -10.84 4.06
C VAL A 264 -0.56 -9.55 4.83
N HIS A 265 0.61 -9.48 5.47
CA HIS A 265 1.09 -8.32 6.21
C HIS A 265 1.29 -7.10 5.30
N GLU A 266 2.06 -7.26 4.23
CA GLU A 266 2.35 -6.16 3.29
C GLU A 266 1.11 -5.72 2.53
N PHE A 267 0.17 -6.64 2.25
CA PHE A 267 -1.11 -6.25 1.68
C PHE A 267 -1.96 -5.44 2.68
N GLY A 268 -1.87 -5.72 3.99
CA GLY A 268 -2.51 -4.91 5.04
C GLY A 268 -2.11 -3.44 5.00
N HIS A 269 -0.82 -3.15 4.86
CA HIS A 269 -0.33 -1.78 4.64
C HIS A 269 -0.82 -1.19 3.32
N GLY A 270 -0.57 -1.88 2.21
CA GLY A 270 -0.83 -1.37 0.85
C GLY A 270 -2.32 -1.11 0.58
N PHE A 271 -3.20 -2.00 1.06
CA PHE A 271 -4.63 -1.97 0.79
C PHE A 271 -5.44 -1.21 1.84
N ALA A 272 -5.19 -1.49 3.13
CA ALA A 272 -6.01 -0.99 4.23
C ALA A 272 -5.37 0.15 5.03
N GLY A 273 -4.12 0.50 4.73
CA GLY A 273 -3.40 1.58 5.42
C GLY A 273 -3.16 1.25 6.89
N LEU A 274 -3.01 -0.03 7.22
CA LEU A 274 -2.69 -0.48 8.57
C LEU A 274 -1.26 -0.05 8.92
N GLY A 275 -1.03 0.36 10.15
CA GLY A 275 0.31 0.57 10.69
C GLY A 275 0.86 -0.70 11.31
N ASP A 276 2.19 -0.76 11.44
CA ASP A 276 2.85 -1.84 12.18
C ASP A 276 2.54 -1.77 13.67
N GLU A 277 2.19 -2.90 14.27
CA GLU A 277 1.84 -3.01 15.69
C GLU A 277 3.02 -3.51 16.55
N TYR A 278 4.15 -3.89 15.94
CA TYR A 278 5.39 -4.18 16.67
C TYR A 278 6.16 -2.90 17.02
N TYR A 279 6.99 -2.98 18.06
CA TYR A 279 7.69 -1.82 18.64
C TYR A 279 9.19 -2.05 18.91
N THR A 280 9.74 -3.21 18.56
CA THR A 280 11.12 -3.62 18.89
C THR A 280 12.03 -3.87 17.67
N SER A 281 11.53 -3.65 16.46
CA SER A 281 12.28 -3.83 15.23
C SER A 281 13.33 -2.73 15.02
N GLN A 282 14.46 -3.09 14.40
CA GLN A 282 15.32 -2.09 13.78
C GLN A 282 14.59 -1.44 12.61
N VAL A 283 14.40 -0.12 12.69
CA VAL A 283 13.90 0.74 11.61
C VAL A 283 14.89 1.88 11.38
N SER A 284 14.93 2.43 10.18
CA SER A 284 15.78 3.60 9.84
C SER A 284 15.14 4.94 10.22
N TYR A 285 13.94 4.92 10.78
CA TYR A 285 13.14 6.11 11.08
C TYR A 285 13.45 6.70 12.45
N GLU A 286 13.55 8.03 12.52
CA GLU A 286 13.57 8.76 13.79
C GLU A 286 12.17 9.31 14.09
N GLU A 287 11.61 8.98 15.26
CA GLU A 287 10.32 9.53 15.76
C GLU A 287 9.13 9.38 14.77
N PHE A 288 9.01 8.22 14.11
CA PHE A 288 8.02 8.00 13.05
C PHE A 288 6.58 8.32 13.48
N TYR A 289 6.21 7.95 14.71
CA TYR A 289 4.98 8.43 15.36
C TYR A 289 5.32 9.31 16.54
N LYS A 290 4.81 10.54 16.51
CA LYS A 290 4.88 11.47 17.64
C LYS A 290 3.75 11.18 18.60
N THR A 291 4.06 11.12 19.90
CA THR A 291 3.07 10.78 20.93
C THR A 291 2.05 11.89 21.21
N ASP A 292 2.25 13.09 20.65
CA ASP A 292 1.34 14.24 20.77
C ASP A 292 0.49 14.48 19.51
N VAL A 293 0.54 13.58 18.52
CA VAL A 293 -0.22 13.67 17.27
C VAL A 293 -0.90 12.33 16.97
N GLU A 294 -2.21 12.35 16.76
CA GLU A 294 -2.95 11.13 16.43
C GLU A 294 -2.51 10.56 15.06
N PRO A 295 -2.07 9.28 14.99
CA PRO A 295 -1.76 8.60 13.73
C PRO A 295 -2.98 8.56 12.80
N TRP A 296 -2.79 8.50 11.49
CA TRP A 296 -3.93 8.36 10.56
C TRP A 296 -4.32 6.90 10.35
N GLU A 297 -3.41 5.98 10.64
CA GLU A 297 -3.57 4.53 10.58
C GLU A 297 -4.67 4.09 11.56
N PRO A 298 -5.59 3.19 11.16
CA PRO A 298 -6.76 2.87 11.97
C PRO A 298 -6.44 1.98 13.18
N ASN A 299 -5.33 1.23 13.15
CA ASN A 299 -4.96 0.23 14.16
C ASN A 299 -3.84 0.70 15.10
N LEU A 300 -3.51 2.00 15.10
CA LEU A 300 -2.61 2.62 16.07
C LEU A 300 -3.28 3.83 16.71
N THR A 301 -2.95 4.16 17.94
CA THR A 301 -3.39 5.41 18.57
C THR A 301 -2.36 5.99 19.51
N THR A 302 -2.35 7.30 19.67
CA THR A 302 -1.58 8.03 20.70
C THR A 302 -2.48 8.55 21.82
N LEU A 303 -3.77 8.22 21.76
CA LEU A 303 -4.83 8.73 22.65
C LEU A 303 -5.13 10.23 22.54
N VAL A 304 -4.49 10.93 21.62
CA VAL A 304 -4.73 12.35 21.31
C VAL A 304 -6.14 12.54 20.75
N ASN A 305 -6.60 11.62 19.89
CA ASN A 305 -7.97 11.61 19.38
C ASN A 305 -8.50 10.17 19.18
N PHE A 306 -8.60 9.45 20.29
CA PHE A 306 -9.00 8.04 20.29
C PHE A 306 -10.44 7.79 19.84
N ASP A 307 -11.32 8.80 19.89
CA ASP A 307 -12.70 8.71 19.39
C ASP A 307 -12.78 8.39 17.89
N LEU A 308 -11.73 8.71 17.12
CA LEU A 308 -11.62 8.39 15.69
C LEU A 308 -11.14 6.96 15.40
N LYS A 309 -10.79 6.19 16.43
CA LYS A 309 -10.17 4.86 16.30
C LYS A 309 -11.17 3.76 16.69
N TRP A 310 -10.76 2.80 17.51
CA TRP A 310 -11.59 1.65 17.90
C TRP A 310 -12.21 1.79 19.29
N LYS A 311 -12.31 3.01 19.83
CA LYS A 311 -12.90 3.26 21.15
C LYS A 311 -14.32 2.70 21.25
N ASN A 312 -15.08 2.73 20.16
CA ASN A 312 -16.43 2.17 20.07
C ASN A 312 -16.48 0.63 20.16
N LEU A 313 -15.34 -0.07 20.10
CA LEU A 313 -15.22 -1.51 20.24
C LEU A 313 -14.71 -1.94 21.63
N LEU A 314 -14.36 -0.99 22.49
CA LEU A 314 -13.92 -1.30 23.86
C LEU A 314 -15.11 -1.64 24.74
N ASP A 315 -14.94 -2.66 25.58
CA ASP A 315 -15.86 -2.90 26.68
C ASP A 315 -15.78 -1.73 27.67
N LYS A 316 -16.90 -1.42 28.33
CA LYS A 316 -17.02 -0.25 29.22
C LYS A 316 -15.97 -0.24 30.34
N ASP A 317 -15.58 -1.41 30.83
CA ASP A 317 -14.67 -1.58 31.96
C ASP A 317 -13.23 -1.93 31.55
N THR A 318 -12.90 -1.86 30.26
CA THR A 318 -11.54 -2.12 29.79
C THR A 318 -10.56 -1.04 30.29
N PRO A 319 -9.51 -1.40 31.04
CA PRO A 319 -8.52 -0.44 31.52
C PRO A 319 -7.73 0.19 30.36
N ILE A 320 -7.37 1.46 30.51
CA ILE A 320 -6.55 2.24 29.56
C ILE A 320 -5.35 2.83 30.32
N PRO A 321 -4.10 2.42 30.01
CA PRO A 321 -3.73 1.35 29.09
C PRO A 321 -4.18 -0.03 29.60
N THR A 322 -4.42 -0.95 28.66
CA THR A 322 -4.82 -2.32 28.98
C THR A 322 -3.59 -3.14 29.37
N PRO A 323 -3.56 -3.79 30.55
CA PRO A 323 -2.40 -4.54 30.98
C PRO A 323 -2.23 -5.81 30.12
N PRO A 324 -1.01 -6.18 29.73
CA PRO A 324 -0.73 -7.31 28.85
C PRO A 324 -0.79 -8.65 29.62
N THR A 325 -1.95 -8.97 30.20
CA THR A 325 -2.19 -10.21 30.96
C THR A 325 -3.06 -11.19 30.17
N ASP A 326 -3.09 -12.45 30.61
CA ASP A 326 -3.93 -13.51 30.03
C ASP A 326 -5.42 -13.16 29.99
N GLU A 327 -5.89 -12.31 30.91
CA GLU A 327 -7.28 -11.83 30.97
C GLU A 327 -7.68 -11.02 29.73
N TYR A 328 -6.75 -10.24 29.17
CA TYR A 328 -6.99 -9.33 28.06
C TYR A 328 -6.49 -9.85 26.72
N LYS A 329 -5.81 -11.01 26.67
CA LYS A 329 -5.12 -11.49 25.45
C LYS A 329 -5.99 -11.58 24.20
N ASN A 330 -7.29 -11.89 24.38
CA ASN A 330 -8.26 -12.05 23.29
C ASN A 330 -9.29 -10.91 23.25
N LYS A 331 -9.11 -9.85 24.04
CA LYS A 331 -10.03 -8.71 24.11
C LYS A 331 -9.49 -7.53 23.30
N VAL A 332 -10.42 -6.71 22.80
CA VAL A 332 -10.05 -5.38 22.28
C VAL A 332 -9.66 -4.52 23.48
N GLY A 333 -8.52 -3.85 23.37
CA GLY A 333 -7.93 -3.03 24.43
C GLY A 333 -7.12 -1.88 23.86
N VAL A 334 -6.32 -1.28 24.73
CA VAL A 334 -5.38 -0.20 24.43
C VAL A 334 -4.02 -0.63 24.95
N PHE A 335 -3.38 -1.54 24.22
CA PHE A 335 -2.11 -2.15 24.64
C PHE A 335 -0.95 -1.24 24.26
N GLU A 336 -0.14 -0.84 25.24
CA GLU A 336 1.02 0.03 24.99
C GLU A 336 2.08 -0.68 24.13
N GLY A 337 2.69 0.09 23.23
CA GLY A 337 3.64 -0.35 22.23
C GLY A 337 2.99 -0.57 20.86
N GLY A 338 3.46 0.14 19.85
CA GLY A 338 3.06 0.00 18.45
C GLY A 338 3.78 1.01 17.57
N GLY A 339 3.76 0.81 16.26
CA GLY A 339 4.38 1.74 15.31
C GLY A 339 5.86 1.96 15.56
N TYR A 340 6.61 0.92 15.94
CA TYR A 340 8.03 1.03 16.31
C TYR A 340 8.31 1.83 17.59
N VAL A 341 7.26 2.30 18.30
CA VAL A 341 7.37 3.12 19.51
C VAL A 341 6.88 2.32 20.74
N PRO A 342 7.73 2.07 21.75
CA PRO A 342 7.36 1.23 22.89
C PRO A 342 6.44 1.92 23.92
N LYS A 343 6.34 3.26 23.93
CA LYS A 343 5.57 4.03 24.91
C LYS A 343 4.80 5.16 24.25
N GLY A 344 3.57 5.42 24.70
CA GLY A 344 2.72 6.50 24.18
C GLY A 344 2.09 6.24 22.80
N VAL A 345 2.36 5.09 22.19
CA VAL A 345 1.61 4.55 21.04
C VAL A 345 0.99 3.23 21.46
N TYR A 346 -0.26 3.00 21.08
CA TYR A 346 -1.06 1.86 21.51
C TYR A 346 -1.65 1.11 20.31
N ARG A 347 -1.82 -0.19 20.48
CA ARG A 347 -2.43 -1.11 19.51
C ARG A 347 -3.71 -1.76 20.09
N PRO A 348 -4.61 -2.24 19.23
CA PRO A 348 -5.96 -2.64 19.63
C PRO A 348 -6.04 -4.02 20.30
N MET A 349 -5.11 -4.92 20.05
CA MET A 349 -5.12 -6.27 20.62
C MET A 349 -3.71 -6.70 21.06
N PHE A 350 -3.66 -7.71 21.92
CA PHE A 350 -2.39 -8.22 22.44
C PHE A 350 -1.47 -8.71 21.31
N ASP A 351 -2.04 -9.35 20.30
CA ASP A 351 -1.35 -9.82 19.09
C ASP A 351 -2.19 -9.60 17.83
N CYS A 352 -1.49 -9.53 16.69
CA CYS A 352 -2.07 -9.28 15.37
C CYS A 352 -1.07 -9.73 14.28
N THR A 353 -1.55 -10.02 13.07
CA THR A 353 -0.69 -10.15 11.87
C THR A 353 0.11 -8.87 11.59
N MET A 354 -0.34 -7.69 12.06
CA MET A 354 0.46 -6.46 11.98
C MET A 354 1.54 -6.35 13.08
N LYS A 355 1.60 -7.29 14.02
CA LYS A 355 2.57 -7.30 15.13
C LYS A 355 3.55 -8.46 15.04
N SER A 356 3.03 -9.67 14.94
CA SER A 356 3.81 -10.91 14.96
C SER A 356 3.76 -11.59 13.61
N ARG A 357 4.74 -12.46 13.34
CA ARG A 357 4.78 -13.29 12.13
C ARG A 357 3.75 -14.43 12.18
N THR A 358 2.48 -14.06 12.22
CA THR A 358 1.32 -14.96 12.31
C THR A 358 0.39 -14.74 11.14
N VAL A 359 -0.13 -15.83 10.58
CA VAL A 359 -1.05 -15.85 9.44
C VAL A 359 -2.49 -16.00 9.96
N ASP A 360 -3.47 -15.44 9.24
CA ASP A 360 -4.90 -15.42 9.64
C ASP A 360 -5.17 -14.87 11.05
N ASN A 361 -4.39 -13.87 11.47
CA ASN A 361 -4.43 -13.33 12.83
C ASN A 361 -4.63 -11.80 12.84
N PHE A 362 -5.31 -11.22 11.85
CA PHE A 362 -5.68 -9.81 11.96
C PHE A 362 -6.59 -9.59 13.18
N CYS A 363 -6.24 -8.59 13.99
CA CYS A 363 -7.08 -8.16 15.09
C CYS A 363 -8.43 -7.62 14.57
N VAL A 364 -9.44 -7.56 15.43
CA VAL A 364 -10.81 -7.13 15.05
C VAL A 364 -10.81 -5.74 14.37
N VAL A 365 -9.96 -4.82 14.85
CA VAL A 365 -9.82 -3.47 14.28
C VAL A 365 -9.23 -3.50 12.87
N CYS A 366 -8.17 -4.29 12.66
CA CYS A 366 -7.61 -4.49 11.32
C CYS A 366 -8.64 -5.12 10.37
N LYS A 367 -9.41 -6.13 10.83
CA LYS A 367 -10.47 -6.74 10.03
C LYS A 367 -11.55 -5.72 9.62
N GLN A 368 -11.97 -4.83 10.52
CA GLN A 368 -12.92 -3.76 10.19
C GLN A 368 -12.36 -2.76 9.17
N ALA A 369 -11.09 -2.36 9.31
CA ALA A 369 -10.44 -1.47 8.36
C ALA A 369 -10.32 -2.10 6.96
N ILE A 370 -9.94 -3.38 6.88
CA ILE A 370 -9.88 -4.14 5.63
C ILE A 370 -11.28 -4.25 5.01
N GLN A 371 -12.30 -4.64 5.77
CA GLN A 371 -13.66 -4.76 5.26
C GLN A 371 -14.18 -3.42 4.72
N LYS A 372 -13.90 -2.32 5.41
CA LYS A 372 -14.27 -0.97 4.94
C LYS A 372 -13.68 -0.66 3.57
N MET A 373 -12.43 -1.06 3.32
CA MET A 373 -11.80 -0.89 2.01
C MET A 373 -12.38 -1.82 0.95
N ILE A 374 -12.69 -3.08 1.27
CA ILE A 374 -13.37 -4.00 0.34
C ILE A 374 -14.71 -3.39 -0.10
N ASN A 375 -15.49 -2.90 0.87
CA ASN A 375 -16.78 -2.28 0.63
C ASN A 375 -16.66 -1.04 -0.26
N TYR A 376 -15.66 -0.19 -0.03
CA TYR A 376 -15.40 0.98 -0.86
C TYR A 376 -15.25 0.65 -2.35
N TYR A 377 -14.50 -0.40 -2.69
CA TYR A 377 -14.29 -0.82 -4.07
C TYR A 377 -15.51 -1.56 -4.65
N CYS A 378 -16.28 -2.28 -3.81
CA CYS A 378 -17.27 -3.25 -4.31
C CYS A 378 -18.75 -2.90 -4.11
N GLU A 379 -19.09 -2.06 -3.13
CA GLU A 379 -20.48 -1.68 -2.83
C GLU A 379 -20.99 -0.61 -3.80
N LYS A 380 -22.28 -0.69 -4.13
CA LYS A 380 -22.91 0.00 -5.26
C LYS A 380 -23.84 1.13 -4.88
#